data_AF-X8CE94-F1
#
_entry.id   AF-X8CE94-F1
#
_cell.length_a   1.000
_cell.length_b   1.000
_cell.length_c   1.000
_cell.angle_alpha   90.00
_cell.angle_beta   90.00
_cell.angle_gamma   90.00
#
_symmetry.space_group_name_H-M   'P 1'
#
loop_
_entity.id
_entity.type
_entity.pdbx_description
1 polymer ?
#
loop_
_entity_poly.entity_id
_entity_poly.type
_entity_poly.pdbx_seq_one_letter_code
_entity_poly.pdbx_strand_id
1 'polypeptide(L)'
;MRSAQLITFTAMDIDDPRALVPVLCVGLAQRQPARFDEFSMPTRVGARADERLRSGAPLAEVLDYLGIPQSARPVVESVFNGSRSYVEIVAGCHRDGRHSTTEVGMSIVDASEGRVLVSPSRAFDGEWVSTFAPGTPFAIAVAIEQLTAQLPDAGWFAEHRLARDFSNSTLSVQH
;
A
#
# COMPACT_ATOMS: atom_id res chain seq x y z
N MET A 1 -11.03 -15.25 0.14
CA MET A 1 -9.72 -15.56 0.77
C MET A 1 -9.40 -17.03 0.54
N ARG A 2 -8.17 -17.37 0.11
CA ARG A 2 -7.68 -18.76 0.09
C ARG A 2 -6.63 -18.93 1.18
N SER A 3 -6.76 -19.96 2.02
CA SER A 3 -5.79 -20.30 3.05
C SER A 3 -5.58 -21.81 3.06
N ALA A 4 -4.35 -22.26 2.79
CA ALA A 4 -4.02 -23.66 2.53
C ALA A 4 -5.00 -24.30 1.50
N GLN A 5 -5.79 -25.28 1.94
CA GLN A 5 -6.73 -26.04 1.11
C GLN A 5 -8.17 -25.48 1.13
N LEU A 6 -8.42 -24.38 1.85
CA LEU A 6 -9.74 -23.80 2.00
C LEU A 6 -9.85 -22.47 1.24
N ILE A 7 -11.05 -22.21 0.71
CA ILE A 7 -11.42 -20.95 0.08
C ILE A 7 -12.75 -20.45 0.66
N THR A 8 -12.78 -19.17 1.01
CA THR A 8 -13.96 -18.46 1.50
C THR A 8 -14.35 -17.36 0.53
N PHE A 9 -15.62 -17.35 0.13
CA PHE A 9 -16.26 -16.28 -0.63
C PHE A 9 -17.11 -15.45 0.31
N THR A 10 -16.91 -14.14 0.30
CA THR A 10 -17.63 -13.20 1.16
C THR A 10 -18.16 -12.07 0.28
N ALA A 11 -19.48 -11.91 0.24
CA ALA A 11 -20.10 -10.73 -0.36
C ALA A 11 -19.99 -9.55 0.62
N MET A 12 -19.51 -8.41 0.15
CA MET A 12 -19.28 -7.20 0.94
C MET A 12 -19.66 -5.99 0.09
N ASP A 13 -20.32 -5.01 0.70
CA ASP A 13 -20.52 -3.71 0.08
C ASP A 13 -19.25 -2.87 0.31
N ILE A 14 -18.50 -2.64 -0.76
CA ILE A 14 -17.23 -1.90 -0.75
C ILE A 14 -17.38 -0.68 -1.65
N ASP A 15 -17.74 0.45 -1.04
CA ASP A 15 -18.00 1.73 -1.69
C ASP A 15 -16.88 2.77 -1.50
N ASP A 16 -15.95 2.52 -0.57
CA ASP A 16 -14.82 3.38 -0.22
C ASP A 16 -13.52 2.57 -0.12
N PRO A 17 -12.37 3.10 -0.58
CA PRO A 17 -11.09 2.38 -0.50
C PRO A 17 -10.70 1.95 0.93
N ARG A 18 -11.16 2.66 1.97
CA ARG A 18 -10.92 2.29 3.37
C ARG A 18 -11.60 0.97 3.75
N ALA A 19 -12.71 0.59 3.11
CA ALA A 19 -13.39 -0.67 3.34
C ALA A 19 -12.56 -1.89 2.87
N LEU A 20 -11.60 -1.68 1.95
CA LEU A 20 -10.65 -2.72 1.54
C LEU A 20 -9.51 -2.94 2.54
N VAL A 21 -9.20 -1.97 3.41
CA VAL A 21 -8.02 -2.05 4.30
C VAL A 21 -8.07 -3.31 5.20
N PRO A 22 -9.18 -3.63 5.88
CA PRO A 22 -9.26 -4.86 6.68
C PRO A 22 -9.09 -6.13 5.84
N VAL A 23 -9.61 -6.12 4.60
CA VAL A 23 -9.51 -7.27 3.67
C VAL A 23 -8.07 -7.51 3.25
N LEU A 24 -7.35 -6.44 2.88
CA LEU A 24 -5.96 -6.52 2.44
C LEU A 24 -5.02 -6.89 3.59
N CYS A 25 -5.31 -6.40 4.80
CA CYS A 25 -4.48 -6.67 5.96
C CYS A 25 -4.78 -8.00 6.65
N VAL A 26 -5.80 -8.76 6.26
CA VAL A 26 -6.27 -9.95 7.00
C VAL A 26 -5.21 -11.04 7.18
N GLY A 27 -4.29 -11.17 6.22
CA GLY A 27 -3.19 -12.15 6.26
C GLY A 27 -1.94 -11.67 6.99
N LEU A 28 -1.95 -10.43 7.50
CA LEU A 28 -0.79 -9.82 8.16
C LEU A 28 -0.85 -9.99 9.68
N ALA A 29 0.28 -9.74 10.34
CA ALA A 29 0.46 -9.85 11.79
C ALA A 29 -0.29 -8.79 12.64
N GLN A 30 -1.15 -7.95 12.04
CA GLN A 30 -1.94 -6.91 12.69
C GLN A 30 -1.08 -5.89 13.48
N ARG A 31 0.06 -5.48 12.93
CA ARG A 31 0.91 -4.44 13.54
C ARG A 31 0.27 -3.05 13.44
N GLN A 32 0.52 -2.23 14.46
CA GLN A 32 0.22 -0.78 14.41
C GLN A 32 1.08 -0.10 13.35
N PRO A 33 0.66 1.04 12.77
CA PRO A 33 1.49 1.82 11.85
C PRO A 33 2.85 2.15 12.47
N ALA A 34 3.92 1.96 11.69
CA ALA A 34 5.27 2.33 12.10
C ALA A 34 5.41 3.85 12.26
N ARG A 35 6.42 4.30 13.01
CA ARG A 35 6.68 5.73 13.27
C ARG A 35 8.03 6.11 12.69
N PHE A 36 8.02 6.77 11.53
CA PHE A 36 9.19 7.27 10.83
C PHE A 36 8.77 8.34 9.83
N ASP A 37 9.73 9.14 9.38
CA ASP A 37 9.48 10.11 8.32
C ASP A 37 9.37 9.38 6.98
N GLU A 38 8.36 9.76 6.19
CA GLU A 38 8.20 9.25 4.84
C GLU A 38 9.46 9.51 4.01
N PHE A 39 9.84 8.54 3.20
CA PHE A 39 10.95 8.69 2.26
C PHE A 39 10.67 7.92 0.98
N SER A 40 11.33 8.36 -0.10
CA SER A 40 11.14 7.79 -1.43
C SER A 40 12.47 7.40 -2.03
N MET A 41 12.46 6.36 -2.86
CA MET A 41 13.60 5.97 -3.67
C MET A 41 13.14 5.44 -5.03
N PRO A 42 13.99 5.47 -6.06
CA PRO A 42 13.63 4.84 -7.32
C PRO A 42 13.34 3.34 -7.12
N THR A 43 12.27 2.84 -7.73
CA THR A 43 11.79 1.46 -7.54
C THR A 43 12.86 0.44 -7.96
N ARG A 44 13.62 0.74 -9.02
CA ARG A 44 14.76 -0.09 -9.44
C ARG A 44 15.88 -0.17 -8.40
N VAL A 45 16.05 0.88 -7.59
CA VAL A 45 17.05 0.91 -6.51
C VAL A 45 16.60 0.02 -5.36
N GLY A 46 15.31 0.07 -4.99
CA GLY A 46 14.70 -0.85 -4.02
C GLY A 46 14.78 -2.32 -4.47
N ALA A 47 14.45 -2.61 -5.73
CA ALA A 47 14.55 -3.97 -6.29
C ALA A 47 15.98 -4.51 -6.26
N ARG A 48 16.97 -3.67 -6.60
CA ARG A 48 18.39 -4.04 -6.53
C ARG A 48 18.87 -4.27 -5.10
N ALA A 49 18.39 -3.48 -4.15
CA ALA A 49 18.69 -3.70 -2.73
C ALA A 49 18.13 -5.03 -2.23
N ASP A 50 16.87 -5.35 -2.55
CA ASP A 50 16.26 -6.62 -2.17
C ASP A 50 16.99 -7.82 -2.81
N GLU A 51 17.44 -7.70 -4.06
CA GLU A 51 18.27 -8.71 -4.74
C GLU A 51 19.62 -8.93 -4.03
N ARG A 52 20.31 -7.85 -3.65
CA ARG A 52 21.58 -7.93 -2.89
C ARG A 52 21.39 -8.62 -1.55
N LEU A 53 20.33 -8.28 -0.81
CA LEU A 53 20.00 -8.90 0.46
C LEU A 53 19.69 -10.39 0.30
N ARG A 54 18.90 -10.75 -0.72
CA ARG A 54 18.63 -12.16 -1.07
C ARG A 54 19.89 -12.92 -1.48
N SER A 55 20.89 -12.23 -2.01
CA SER A 55 22.20 -12.78 -2.38
C SER A 55 23.21 -12.81 -1.21
N GLY A 56 22.80 -12.40 0.00
CA GLY A 56 23.61 -12.48 1.22
C GLY A 56 24.49 -11.26 1.52
N ALA A 57 24.26 -10.13 0.84
CA ALA A 57 24.93 -8.88 1.20
C ALA A 57 24.54 -8.44 2.63
N PRO A 58 25.48 -7.87 3.42
CA PRO A 58 25.17 -7.33 4.73
C PRO A 58 24.15 -6.20 4.64
N LEU A 59 23.14 -6.22 5.52
CA LEU A 59 22.08 -5.21 5.50
C LEU A 59 22.61 -3.78 5.67
N ALA A 60 23.60 -3.58 6.55
CA ALA A 60 24.21 -2.28 6.78
C ALA A 60 24.76 -1.65 5.48
N GLU A 61 25.43 -2.44 4.63
CA GLU A 61 25.96 -1.97 3.34
C GLU A 61 24.85 -1.58 2.37
N VAL A 62 23.73 -2.32 2.39
CA VAL A 62 22.57 -2.03 1.55
C VAL A 62 21.87 -0.76 2.02
N LEU A 63 21.71 -0.55 3.33
CA LEU A 63 21.07 0.64 3.88
C LEU A 63 21.84 1.93 3.59
N ASP A 64 23.17 1.89 3.71
CA ASP A 64 24.00 3.05 3.37
C ASP A 64 23.96 3.36 1.86
N TYR A 65 23.91 2.34 1.00
CA TYR A 65 23.70 2.51 -0.44
C TYR A 65 22.35 3.16 -0.78
N LEU A 66 21.30 2.88 0.00
CA LEU A 66 19.94 3.36 -0.24
C LEU A 66 19.69 4.80 0.22
N GLY A 67 20.62 5.41 0.98
CA GLY A 67 20.47 6.78 1.46
C GLY A 67 19.29 6.98 2.42
N ILE A 68 18.96 5.96 3.21
CA ILE A 68 17.77 5.97 4.08
C ILE A 68 17.94 7.00 5.21
N PRO A 69 16.94 7.86 5.46
CA PRO A 69 16.96 8.80 6.59
C PRO A 69 17.18 8.07 7.91
N GLN A 70 17.91 8.71 8.84
CA GLN A 70 18.24 8.09 10.12
C GLN A 70 16.98 7.69 10.91
N SER A 71 15.89 8.47 10.82
CA SER A 71 14.60 8.18 11.45
C SER A 71 13.92 6.92 10.88
N ALA A 72 14.21 6.54 9.65
CA ALA A 72 13.63 5.39 8.97
C ALA A 72 14.49 4.11 9.06
N ARG A 73 15.77 4.23 9.44
CA ARG A 73 16.70 3.08 9.53
C ARG A 73 16.17 1.91 10.37
N PRO A 74 15.68 2.11 11.62
CA PRO A 74 15.16 1.00 12.43
C PRO A 74 13.98 0.28 11.76
N VAL A 75 13.09 1.05 11.14
CA VAL A 75 11.91 0.52 10.45
C VAL A 75 12.33 -0.33 9.26
N VAL A 76 13.24 0.18 8.42
CA VAL A 76 13.73 -0.59 7.26
C VAL A 76 14.53 -1.81 7.69
N GLU A 77 15.34 -1.69 8.75
CA GLU A 77 16.06 -2.83 9.32
C GLU A 77 15.10 -3.94 9.75
N SER A 78 14.01 -3.58 10.40
CA SER A 78 13.00 -4.55 10.84
C SER A 78 12.30 -5.29 9.70
N VAL A 79 12.19 -4.63 8.54
CA VAL A 79 11.64 -5.23 7.31
C VAL A 79 12.57 -6.30 6.74
N PHE A 80 13.85 -6.31 7.07
CA PHE A 80 14.84 -7.26 6.50
C PHE A 80 15.45 -8.24 7.51
N ASN A 81 15.56 -7.88 8.81
CA ASN A 81 16.22 -8.70 9.84
C ASN A 81 15.28 -9.61 10.64
N GLY A 82 13.96 -9.41 10.56
CA GLY A 82 12.99 -10.05 11.44
C GLY A 82 11.94 -10.90 10.72
N SER A 83 11.08 -11.56 11.51
CA SER A 83 9.84 -12.13 11.00
C SER A 83 8.95 -11.00 10.48
N ARG A 84 8.73 -11.00 9.16
CA ARG A 84 7.80 -10.08 8.49
C ARG A 84 6.66 -10.86 7.85
N SER A 85 5.48 -10.26 7.84
CA SER A 85 4.39 -10.68 6.96
C SER A 85 4.08 -9.53 6.02
N TYR A 86 3.94 -9.81 4.73
CA TYR A 86 3.63 -8.78 3.75
C TYR A 86 2.58 -9.27 2.76
N VAL A 87 1.92 -8.33 2.12
CA VAL A 87 1.03 -8.55 0.98
C VAL A 87 1.46 -7.62 -0.13
N GLU A 88 1.55 -8.15 -1.35
CA GLU A 88 1.73 -7.40 -2.58
C GLU A 88 0.39 -7.28 -3.29
N ILE A 89 0.05 -6.09 -3.74
CA ILE A 89 -1.26 -5.74 -4.27
C ILE A 89 -1.07 -5.18 -5.68
N VAL A 90 -1.67 -5.86 -6.64
CA VAL A 90 -1.74 -5.47 -8.05
C VAL A 90 -3.21 -5.26 -8.38
N ALA A 91 -3.53 -4.18 -9.07
CA ALA A 91 -4.87 -3.96 -9.58
C ALA A 91 -4.96 -4.44 -11.04
N GLY A 92 -6.14 -4.91 -11.44
CA GLY A 92 -6.38 -5.29 -12.81
C GLY A 92 -7.85 -5.15 -13.18
N CYS A 93 -8.10 -5.04 -14.48
CA CYS A 93 -9.42 -4.92 -15.05
C CYS A 93 -9.58 -5.75 -16.31
N HIS A 94 -10.84 -5.99 -16.67
CA HIS A 94 -11.22 -6.54 -17.96
C HIS A 94 -12.22 -5.56 -18.57
N ARG A 95 -11.82 -4.90 -19.66
CA ARG A 95 -12.66 -3.95 -20.39
C ARG A 95 -12.56 -4.22 -21.89
N ASP A 96 -13.71 -4.29 -22.55
CA ASP A 96 -13.81 -4.47 -24.01
C ASP A 96 -13.01 -5.68 -24.53
N GLY A 97 -13.06 -6.81 -23.80
CA GLY A 97 -12.31 -8.03 -24.14
C GLY A 97 -10.82 -8.01 -23.79
N ARG A 98 -10.31 -6.90 -23.25
CA ARG A 98 -8.89 -6.73 -22.92
C ARG A 98 -8.65 -6.75 -21.42
N HIS A 99 -7.75 -7.62 -20.98
CA HIS A 99 -7.22 -7.60 -19.63
C HIS A 99 -6.09 -6.57 -19.51
N SER A 100 -6.12 -5.76 -18.46
CA SER A 100 -5.02 -4.85 -18.09
C SER A 100 -4.69 -5.00 -16.61
N THR A 101 -3.43 -4.85 -16.24
CA THR A 101 -2.97 -4.85 -14.85
C THR A 101 -2.06 -3.65 -14.64
N THR A 102 -1.94 -3.20 -13.39
CA THR A 102 -0.93 -2.19 -13.03
C THR A 102 0.46 -2.75 -13.26
N GLU A 103 1.36 -1.92 -13.80
CA GLU A 103 2.75 -2.30 -14.09
C GLU A 103 3.55 -2.57 -12.82
N VAL A 104 3.29 -1.79 -11.77
CA VAL A 104 3.92 -1.90 -10.46
C VAL A 104 2.82 -2.03 -9.40
N GLY A 105 3.03 -2.91 -8.43
CA GLY A 105 2.14 -3.10 -7.28
C GLY A 105 2.52 -2.23 -6.09
N MET A 106 1.63 -2.13 -5.12
CA MET A 106 1.92 -1.61 -3.79
C MET A 106 2.09 -2.76 -2.79
N SER A 107 2.78 -2.52 -1.69
CA SER A 107 3.00 -3.52 -0.64
C SER A 107 2.64 -2.99 0.74
N ILE A 108 2.07 -3.86 1.58
CA ILE A 108 1.86 -3.58 3.01
C ILE A 108 2.70 -4.60 3.78
N VAL A 109 3.59 -4.12 4.62
CA VAL A 109 4.55 -4.94 5.37
C VAL A 109 4.34 -4.73 6.86
N ASP A 110 4.03 -5.80 7.59
CA ASP A 110 4.06 -5.82 9.05
C ASP A 110 5.41 -6.38 9.51
N ALA A 111 6.20 -5.52 10.17
CA ALA A 111 7.49 -5.84 10.78
C ALA A 111 7.48 -5.53 12.29
N SER A 112 8.61 -5.76 12.99
CA SER A 112 8.67 -5.53 14.45
C SER A 112 8.46 -4.06 14.83
N GLU A 113 8.90 -3.11 14.00
CA GLU A 113 8.74 -1.67 14.22
C GLU A 113 7.38 -1.12 13.77
N GLY A 114 6.50 -1.99 13.28
CA GLY A 114 5.13 -1.63 12.87
C GLY A 114 4.85 -1.93 11.40
N ARG A 115 3.71 -1.40 10.95
CA ARG A 115 3.23 -1.52 9.58
C ARG A 115 3.80 -0.42 8.70
N VAL A 116 4.37 -0.82 7.58
CA VAL A 116 4.92 0.03 6.52
C VAL A 116 4.09 -0.14 5.27
N LEU A 117 3.76 0.97 4.63
CA LEU A 117 3.19 1.01 3.29
C LEU A 117 4.32 1.34 2.30
N VAL A 118 4.43 0.57 1.23
CA VAL A 118 5.28 0.85 0.07
C VAL A 118 4.36 1.08 -1.12
N SER A 119 4.31 2.30 -1.64
CA SER A 119 3.42 2.67 -2.75
C SER A 119 4.20 3.20 -3.95
N PRO A 120 3.90 2.74 -5.17
CA PRO A 120 4.55 3.24 -6.37
C PRO A 120 3.91 4.54 -6.86
N SER A 121 4.74 5.44 -7.37
CA SER A 121 4.32 6.63 -8.12
C SER A 121 5.24 6.85 -9.31
N ARG A 122 4.79 7.58 -10.32
CA ARG A 122 5.65 8.03 -11.42
C ARG A 122 6.21 9.42 -11.11
N ALA A 123 7.52 9.56 -11.18
CA ALA A 123 8.19 10.86 -11.16
C ALA A 123 7.94 11.61 -12.49
N PHE A 124 8.32 12.90 -12.52
CA PHE A 124 8.11 13.77 -13.68
C PHE A 124 8.85 13.30 -14.95
N ASP A 125 9.96 12.57 -14.77
CA ASP A 125 10.76 11.96 -15.83
C ASP A 125 10.24 10.57 -16.25
N GLY A 126 9.13 10.12 -15.66
CA GLY A 126 8.50 8.83 -15.92
C GLY A 126 9.12 7.68 -15.14
N GLU A 127 10.16 7.90 -14.33
CA GLU A 127 10.75 6.84 -13.51
C GLU A 127 9.79 6.43 -12.38
N TRP A 128 9.70 5.13 -12.12
CA TRP A 128 8.95 4.61 -10.98
C TRP A 128 9.68 4.90 -9.68
N VAL A 129 9.00 5.53 -8.73
CA VAL A 129 9.47 5.83 -7.38
C VAL A 129 8.63 5.06 -6.38
N SER A 130 9.29 4.35 -5.45
CA SER A 130 8.66 3.70 -4.32
C SER A 130 8.72 4.63 -3.11
N THR A 131 7.56 4.98 -2.56
CA THR A 131 7.43 5.77 -1.34
C THR A 131 7.11 4.86 -0.17
N PHE A 132 7.91 4.97 0.89
CA PHE A 132 7.78 4.26 2.15
C PHE A 132 7.14 5.18 3.18
N ALA A 133 5.96 4.81 3.66
CA ALA A 133 5.19 5.61 4.61
C ALA A 133 4.67 4.75 5.79
N PRO A 134 4.33 5.36 6.94
CA PRO A 134 3.53 4.70 7.97
C PRO A 134 2.27 4.07 7.37
N GLY A 135 2.08 2.77 7.59
CA GLY A 135 0.95 2.01 7.05
C GLY A 135 -0.38 2.25 7.77
N THR A 136 -0.77 3.51 7.87
CA THR A 136 -2.06 3.91 8.43
C THR A 136 -3.21 3.46 7.51
N PRO A 137 -4.42 3.18 8.03
CA PRO A 137 -5.57 2.86 7.19
C PRO A 137 -5.87 3.94 6.15
N PHE A 138 -5.64 5.21 6.48
CA PHE A 138 -5.82 6.31 5.54
C PHE A 138 -4.79 6.27 4.40
N ALA A 139 -3.50 6.12 4.72
CA ALA A 139 -2.45 6.04 3.71
C ALA A 139 -2.65 4.83 2.77
N ILE A 140 -3.05 3.67 3.33
CA ILE A 140 -3.36 2.48 2.54
C ILE A 140 -4.53 2.74 1.59
N ALA A 141 -5.61 3.35 2.08
CA ALA A 141 -6.78 3.69 1.27
C ALA A 141 -6.43 4.64 0.10
N VAL A 142 -5.62 5.67 0.36
CA VAL A 142 -5.13 6.59 -0.68
C VAL A 142 -4.29 5.85 -1.72
N ALA A 143 -3.39 4.96 -1.29
CA ALA A 143 -2.56 4.19 -2.20
C ALA A 143 -3.36 3.20 -3.06
N ILE A 144 -4.46 2.62 -2.54
CA ILE A 144 -5.40 1.81 -3.34
C ILE A 144 -6.06 2.64 -4.43
N GLU A 145 -6.54 3.84 -4.09
CA GLU A 145 -7.13 4.75 -5.07
C GLU A 145 -6.12 5.13 -6.15
N GLN A 146 -4.89 5.46 -5.77
CA GLN A 146 -3.81 5.77 -6.72
C GLN A 146 -3.42 4.57 -7.59
N LEU A 147 -3.40 3.35 -7.03
CA LEU A 147 -3.09 2.13 -7.77
C LEU A 147 -4.16 1.85 -8.84
N THR A 148 -5.44 1.89 -8.45
CA THR A 148 -6.57 1.62 -9.35
C THR A 148 -6.75 2.73 -10.39
N ALA A 149 -6.36 3.97 -10.10
CA ALA A 149 -6.36 5.07 -11.06
C ALA A 149 -5.40 4.87 -12.25
N GLN A 150 -4.47 3.92 -12.18
CA GLN A 150 -3.57 3.57 -13.29
C GLN A 150 -4.25 2.69 -14.35
N LEU A 151 -5.45 2.17 -14.08
CA LEU A 151 -6.18 1.29 -14.99
C LEU A 151 -7.04 2.07 -15.99
N PRO A 152 -7.32 1.51 -17.19
CA PRO A 152 -8.22 2.12 -18.18
C PRO A 152 -9.66 2.35 -17.72
N ASP A 153 -10.09 1.66 -16.66
CA ASP A 153 -11.40 1.74 -16.01
C ASP A 153 -11.28 2.31 -14.58
N ALA A 154 -10.41 3.33 -14.43
CA ALA A 154 -10.26 4.08 -13.20
C ALA A 154 -11.59 4.56 -12.60
N GLY A 155 -11.58 4.87 -11.32
CA GLY A 155 -12.74 5.45 -10.63
C GLY A 155 -13.68 4.41 -10.01
N TRP A 156 -13.15 3.27 -9.54
CA TRP A 156 -13.90 2.21 -8.87
C TRP A 156 -14.82 2.71 -7.72
N PHE A 157 -14.49 3.85 -7.13
CA PHE A 157 -15.22 4.46 -5.99
C PHE A 157 -15.83 5.84 -6.30
N ALA A 158 -15.82 6.27 -7.57
CA ALA A 158 -16.19 7.64 -7.95
C ALA A 158 -17.69 7.94 -7.74
N GLU A 159 -18.57 6.97 -7.97
CA GLU A 159 -20.02 7.17 -7.88
C GLU A 159 -20.51 7.46 -6.44
N HIS A 160 -19.79 6.98 -5.42
CA HIS A 160 -20.18 7.18 -4.01
C HIS A 160 -19.63 8.47 -3.39
N ARG A 161 -18.67 9.14 -4.03
CA ARG A 161 -18.29 10.53 -3.66
C ARG A 161 -19.44 11.51 -3.87
N LEU A 162 -20.23 11.30 -4.92
CA LEU A 162 -21.41 12.11 -5.23
C LEU A 162 -22.60 11.80 -4.30
N ALA A 163 -22.67 10.58 -3.77
CA ALA A 163 -23.73 10.17 -2.82
C ALA A 163 -23.52 10.70 -1.39
N ARG A 164 -22.31 11.16 -1.03
CA ARG A 164 -22.07 11.93 0.21
C ARG A 164 -22.52 13.39 0.05
N ASP A 165 -23.71 13.59 -0.53
CA ASP A 165 -24.33 14.90 -0.59
C ASP A 165 -24.94 15.26 0.77
N PHE A 166 -24.61 16.47 1.21
CA PHE A 166 -24.83 17.08 2.51
C PHE A 166 -26.29 16.97 3.03
N SER A 167 -26.62 15.88 3.73
CA SER A 167 -27.70 15.92 4.73
C SER A 167 -27.13 16.53 6.03
N ASN A 168 -26.69 17.79 5.93
CA ASN A 168 -26.38 18.60 7.10
C ASN A 168 -27.67 18.72 7.93
N SER A 169 -27.55 18.38 9.21
CA SER A 169 -28.58 18.53 10.23
C SER A 169 -29.25 19.89 10.12
N THR A 170 -30.54 19.89 9.80
CA THR A 170 -31.44 20.99 10.13
C THR A 170 -31.59 21.01 11.65
N LEU A 171 -30.72 21.75 12.34
CA LEU A 171 -30.99 22.20 13.70
C LEU A 171 -32.12 23.22 13.62
N SER A 172 -33.34 22.76 13.86
CA SER A 172 -34.49 23.62 14.12
C SER A 172 -34.23 24.39 15.42
N VAL A 173 -33.85 25.66 15.29
CA VAL A 173 -34.02 26.63 16.37
C VAL A 173 -35.47 27.06 16.34
N GLN A 174 -36.23 26.76 17.38
CA GLN A 174 -37.48 27.47 17.68
C GLN A 174 -37.43 28.05 19.09
N HIS A 175 -37.80 29.32 19.13
CA HIS A 175 -37.94 30.22 20.27
C HIS A 175 -39.02 29.77 21.25
#